data_AF-A7GYQ9-F1
#
_entry.id   AF-A7GYQ9-F1
#
_cell.length_a   1.000
_cell.length_b   1.000
_cell.length_c   1.000
_cell.angle_alpha   90.00
_cell.angle_beta   90.00
_cell.angle_gamma   90.00
#
_symmetry.space_group_name_H-M   'P 1'
#
loop_
_entity.id
_entity.type
_entity.pdbx_description
1 polymer ?
#
loop_
_entity_poly.entity_id
_entity_poly.type
_entity_poly.pdbx_seq_one_letter_code
_entity_poly.pdbx_strand_id
1 'polypeptide(L)'
;MRTDGFCYEFDPGFCGECGGKCCTGESGYIWINESEIAKFCEHFGIDKKAFEQKFLIKVGTRFSLKEKIYDDGYACIFFDERNKNCSVYELRPSQCATFPFWDYFKKNLKELKKECIGVKFL
;
A
#
# COMPACT_ATOMS: atom_id res chain seq x y z
N MET A 1 -12.38 -12.65 3.93
CA MET A 1 -11.35 -13.22 3.02
C MET A 1 -10.38 -14.06 3.83
N ARG A 2 -9.94 -15.22 3.32
CA ARG A 2 -8.95 -16.10 3.96
C ARG A 2 -7.81 -16.36 2.97
N THR A 3 -6.62 -16.60 3.50
CA THR A 3 -5.42 -16.95 2.72
C THR A 3 -4.67 -18.06 3.44
N ASP A 4 -4.19 -19.05 2.70
CA ASP A 4 -3.49 -20.20 3.28
C ASP A 4 -2.21 -19.77 4.03
N GLY A 5 -1.99 -20.38 5.18
CA GLY A 5 -0.84 -20.09 6.05
C GLY A 5 -1.02 -18.89 6.98
N PHE A 6 -2.20 -18.28 7.05
CA PHE A 6 -2.52 -17.19 7.98
C PHE A 6 -3.59 -17.60 9.00
N CYS A 7 -3.39 -17.24 10.28
CA CYS A 7 -4.31 -17.58 11.38
C CYS A 7 -5.36 -16.48 11.64
N TYR A 8 -5.73 -15.74 10.60
CA TYR A 8 -6.73 -14.68 10.67
C TYR A 8 -7.44 -14.52 9.33
N GLU A 9 -8.57 -13.85 9.39
CA GLU A 9 -9.36 -13.45 8.23
C GLU A 9 -9.27 -11.93 8.06
N PHE A 10 -9.51 -11.47 6.84
CA PHE A 10 -9.63 -10.05 6.53
C PHE A 10 -11.02 -9.73 5.98
N ASP A 11 -11.70 -8.76 6.59
CA ASP A 11 -12.94 -8.19 6.11
C ASP A 11 -12.69 -6.82 5.43
N PRO A 12 -12.77 -6.75 4.08
CA PRO A 12 -12.57 -5.51 3.35
C PRO A 12 -13.64 -4.46 3.62
N GLY A 13 -14.79 -4.82 4.21
CA GLY A 13 -15.84 -3.86 4.58
C GLY A 13 -15.35 -2.75 5.50
N PHE A 14 -14.32 -3.02 6.32
CA PHE A 14 -13.71 -2.05 7.21
C PHE A 14 -12.80 -1.02 6.52
N CYS A 15 -12.44 -1.22 5.24
CA CYS A 15 -11.58 -0.26 4.53
C CYS A 15 -12.21 1.13 4.42
N GLY A 16 -13.54 1.23 4.37
CA GLY A 16 -14.25 2.52 4.34
C GLY A 16 -14.20 3.29 5.66
N GLU A 17 -13.90 2.61 6.77
CA GLU A 17 -13.89 3.18 8.12
C GLU A 17 -12.47 3.32 8.69
N CYS A 18 -11.48 2.66 8.08
CA CYS A 18 -10.12 2.61 8.63
C CYS A 18 -9.35 3.92 8.47
N GLY A 19 -9.83 4.86 7.64
CA GLY A 19 -9.17 6.14 7.37
C GLY A 19 -7.91 6.01 6.51
N GLY A 20 -7.75 4.91 5.77
CA GLY A 20 -6.63 4.72 4.86
C GLY A 20 -5.31 4.34 5.53
N LYS A 21 -5.35 3.75 6.73
CA LYS A 21 -4.18 3.34 7.53
C LYS A 21 -3.12 2.52 6.78
N CYS A 22 -3.51 1.74 5.77
CA CYS A 22 -2.54 0.98 4.96
C CYS A 22 -1.70 1.85 4.02
N CYS A 23 -2.03 3.14 3.86
CA CYS A 23 -1.35 4.09 2.98
C CYS A 23 -0.60 5.20 3.75
N THR A 24 -0.64 5.19 5.08
CA THR A 24 -0.12 6.24 5.96
C THR A 24 0.67 5.64 7.13
N GLY A 25 1.69 6.32 7.63
CA GLY A 25 2.44 5.88 8.81
C GLY A 25 3.85 6.46 8.85
N GLU A 26 4.76 5.73 9.49
CA GLU A 26 6.20 6.02 9.45
C GLU A 26 6.74 5.94 8.01
N SER A 27 7.82 6.66 7.71
CA SER A 27 8.46 6.59 6.40
C SER A 27 9.00 5.19 6.11
N GLY A 28 8.80 4.72 4.88
CA GLY A 28 9.25 3.42 4.44
C GLY A 28 9.36 3.29 2.93
N TYR A 29 9.40 2.04 2.45
CA TYR A 29 9.45 1.74 1.02
C TYR A 29 8.20 1.02 0.56
N ILE A 30 7.57 1.62 -0.44
CA ILE A 30 6.39 1.14 -1.15
C ILE A 30 6.85 0.59 -2.49
N TRP A 31 7.37 -0.63 -2.46
CA TRP A 31 8.04 -1.26 -3.58
C TRP A 31 7.09 -1.46 -4.76
N ILE A 32 7.60 -1.13 -5.95
CA ILE A 32 6.90 -1.32 -7.22
C ILE A 32 7.84 -1.98 -8.22
N ASN A 33 7.32 -2.90 -9.03
CA ASN A 33 8.08 -3.60 -10.07
C ASN A 33 7.77 -3.06 -11.48
N GLU A 34 8.58 -3.49 -12.46
CA GLU A 34 8.48 -3.06 -13.85
C GLU A 34 7.10 -3.28 -14.49
N SER A 35 6.46 -4.42 -14.20
CA SER A 35 5.12 -4.71 -14.74
C SER A 35 4.04 -3.83 -14.12
N GLU A 36 4.19 -3.45 -12.86
CA GLU A 36 3.28 -2.53 -12.18
C GLU A 36 3.49 -1.11 -12.70
N ILE A 37 4.74 -0.66 -12.86
CA ILE A 37 5.07 0.63 -13.47
C ILE A 37 4.41 0.77 -14.85
N ALA A 38 4.45 -0.28 -15.68
CA ALA A 38 3.79 -0.27 -16.98
C ALA A 38 2.27 -0.02 -16.90
N LYS A 39 1.58 -0.68 -15.95
CA LYS A 39 0.13 -0.46 -15.71
C LYS A 39 -0.17 0.97 -15.28
N PHE A 40 0.67 1.54 -14.42
CA PHE A 40 0.53 2.93 -14.01
C PHE A 40 0.74 3.91 -15.17
N CYS A 41 1.74 3.66 -16.02
CA CYS A 41 2.02 4.47 -17.21
C CYS A 41 0.83 4.45 -18.19
N GLU A 42 0.26 3.27 -18.43
CA GLU A 42 -0.93 3.10 -19.26
C GLU A 42 -2.13 3.86 -18.68
N HIS A 43 -2.39 3.71 -17.38
CA HIS A 43 -3.49 4.40 -16.71
C HIS A 43 -3.38 5.93 -16.75
N PHE A 44 -2.19 6.47 -16.52
CA PHE A 44 -1.96 7.91 -16.53
C PHE A 44 -1.71 8.50 -17.92
N GLY A 45 -1.54 7.66 -18.95
CA GLY A 45 -1.22 8.10 -20.32
C GLY A 45 0.13 8.82 -20.41
N ILE A 46 1.12 8.43 -19.59
CA ILE A 46 2.47 9.02 -19.61
C ILE A 46 3.54 7.96 -19.82
N ASP A 47 4.68 8.36 -20.38
CA ASP A 47 5.80 7.44 -20.54
C ASP A 47 6.46 7.07 -19.20
N LYS A 48 7.21 5.97 -19.21
CA LYS A 48 7.92 5.43 -18.04
C LYS A 48 8.85 6.45 -17.40
N LYS A 49 9.61 7.21 -18.19
CA LYS A 49 10.58 8.18 -17.64
C LYS A 49 9.86 9.32 -16.91
N ALA A 50 8.76 9.81 -17.47
CA ALA A 50 7.91 10.80 -16.82
C ALA A 50 7.27 10.24 -15.53
N PHE A 51 6.82 8.99 -15.54
CA PHE A 51 6.27 8.33 -14.36
C PHE A 51 7.32 8.17 -13.26
N GLU A 52 8.51 7.65 -13.59
CA GLU A 52 9.63 7.51 -12.66
C GLU A 52 9.99 8.84 -11.99
N GLN A 53 10.16 9.90 -12.79
CA GLN A 53 10.52 11.21 -12.28
C GLN A 53 9.45 11.81 -11.36
N LYS A 54 8.17 11.64 -11.70
CA LYS A 54 7.06 12.21 -10.93
C LYS A 54 6.80 11.43 -9.65
N PHE A 55 6.71 10.11 -9.73
CA PHE A 55 6.10 9.29 -8.69
C PHE A 55 7.04 8.32 -7.99
N LEU A 56 8.27 8.09 -8.50
CA LEU A 56 9.17 7.08 -7.94
C LEU A 56 10.43 7.68 -7.31
N ILE A 57 10.99 6.94 -6.36
CA ILE A 57 12.35 7.10 -5.86
C ILE A 57 13.13 5.81 -6.13
N LYS A 58 14.37 5.95 -6.63
CA LYS A 58 15.27 4.83 -6.84
C LYS A 58 16.05 4.53 -5.56
N VAL A 59 15.98 3.30 -5.08
CA VAL A 59 16.64 2.83 -3.85
C VAL A 59 17.49 1.62 -4.20
N GLY A 60 18.80 1.84 -4.36
CA GLY A 60 19.70 0.84 -4.92
C GLY A 60 19.27 0.42 -6.33
N THR A 61 18.90 -0.84 -6.49
CA THR A 61 18.43 -1.43 -7.77
C THR A 61 16.92 -1.45 -7.92
N ARG A 62 16.16 -1.01 -6.91
CA ARG A 62 14.69 -1.09 -6.87
C ARG A 62 14.06 0.30 -6.92
N PHE A 63 12.77 0.35 -7.23
CA PHE A 63 11.96 1.56 -7.16
C PHE A 63 10.91 1.46 -6.06
N SER A 64 10.72 2.57 -5.34
CA SER A 64 9.61 2.78 -4.42
C SER A 64 8.72 3.90 -4.95
N LEU A 65 7.40 3.81 -4.72
CA LEU A 65 6.54 4.99 -4.81
C LEU A 65 7.04 6.05 -3.81
N LYS A 66 6.96 7.32 -4.20
CA LYS A 66 7.28 8.45 -3.32
C LYS A 66 6.28 8.54 -2.18
N GLU A 67 6.74 9.20 -1.12
CA GLU A 67 5.93 9.58 0.03
C GLU A 67 5.77 11.11 0.06
N LYS A 68 4.73 11.58 0.75
CA LYS A 68 4.50 12.98 1.10
C LYS A 68 4.28 13.08 2.61
N ILE A 69 4.63 14.23 3.20
CA ILE A 69 4.33 14.50 4.62
C ILE A 69 2.81 14.51 4.79
N TYR A 70 2.33 13.81 5.81
CA TYR A 70 0.91 13.71 6.12
C TYR A 70 0.72 13.45 7.61
N ASP A 71 -0.09 14.28 8.28
CA ASP A 71 -0.23 14.32 9.74
C ASP A 71 1.14 14.38 10.45
N ASP A 72 1.40 13.47 11.40
CA ASP A 72 2.67 13.35 12.13
C ASP A 72 3.68 12.39 11.48
N GLY A 73 3.39 11.92 10.25
CA GLY A 73 4.24 11.01 9.50
C GLY A 73 4.18 11.23 8.00
N TYR A 74 3.97 10.15 7.27
CA TYR A 74 4.01 10.12 5.80
C TYR A 74 2.79 9.40 5.23
N ALA A 75 2.48 9.72 3.99
CA ALA A 75 1.53 8.99 3.17
C ALA A 75 2.14 8.67 1.81
N CYS A 76 1.69 7.57 1.19
CA CYS A 76 1.96 7.30 -0.21
C CYS A 76 1.56 8.51 -1.08
N ILE A 77 2.31 8.78 -2.15
CA ILE A 77 1.99 9.85 -3.10
C ILE A 77 0.58 9.75 -3.69
N PHE A 78 0.00 8.54 -3.76
CA PHE A 78 -1.36 8.29 -4.24
C PHE A 78 -2.44 8.20 -3.13
N PHE A 79 -2.11 8.60 -1.90
CA PHE A 79 -3.13 8.71 -0.86
C PHE A 79 -4.02 9.94 -1.09
N ASP A 80 -5.34 9.73 -1.20
CA ASP A 80 -6.36 10.76 -1.24
C ASP A 80 -6.69 11.19 0.19
N GLU A 81 -6.24 12.37 0.56
CA GLU A 81 -6.41 12.91 1.92
C GLU A 81 -7.84 13.35 2.22
N ARG A 82 -8.68 13.58 1.19
CA ARG A 82 -10.08 13.97 1.36
C ARG A 82 -10.95 12.75 1.59
N ASN A 83 -10.81 11.75 0.74
CA ASN A 83 -11.60 10.51 0.82
C ASN A 83 -10.96 9.46 1.75
N LYS A 84 -9.75 9.74 2.25
CA LYS A 84 -8.98 8.87 3.16
C LYS A 84 -8.80 7.45 2.59
N ASN A 85 -8.49 7.36 1.31
CA ASN A 85 -8.30 6.10 0.59
C ASN A 85 -7.17 6.20 -0.46
N CYS A 86 -6.87 5.08 -1.12
CA CYS A 86 -5.91 5.08 -2.23
C CYS A 86 -6.61 5.53 -3.51
N SER A 87 -6.12 6.59 -4.16
CA SER A 87 -6.71 7.12 -5.41
C SER A 87 -6.51 6.19 -6.61
N VAL A 88 -5.65 5.19 -6.48
CA VAL A 88 -5.28 4.20 -7.52
C VAL A 88 -5.51 2.77 -7.02
N TYR A 89 -6.61 2.53 -6.27
CA TYR A 89 -6.85 1.28 -5.54
C TYR A 89 -6.71 0.01 -6.39
N GLU A 90 -7.18 0.03 -7.64
CA GLU A 90 -7.10 -1.11 -8.57
C GLU A 90 -5.69 -1.34 -9.15
N LEU A 91 -4.81 -0.33 -9.06
CA LEU A 91 -3.42 -0.39 -9.54
C LEU A 91 -2.42 -0.63 -8.41
N ARG A 92 -2.88 -0.84 -7.18
CA ARG A 92 -2.01 -1.05 -6.02
C ARG A 92 -0.89 -2.05 -6.35
N PRO A 93 0.38 -1.70 -6.09
CA PRO A 93 1.48 -2.66 -6.19
C PRO A 93 1.19 -3.91 -5.35
N SER A 94 1.81 -5.03 -5.72
CA SER A 94 1.60 -6.33 -5.07
C SER A 94 1.82 -6.25 -3.55
N GLN A 95 2.77 -5.44 -3.09
CA GLN A 95 2.96 -5.17 -1.66
C GLN A 95 1.67 -4.60 -1.04
N CYS A 96 1.11 -3.52 -1.57
CA CYS A 96 -0.12 -2.90 -1.07
C CYS A 96 -1.36 -3.77 -1.27
N ALA A 97 -1.45 -4.51 -2.37
CA ALA A 97 -2.60 -5.34 -2.70
C ALA A 97 -2.70 -6.61 -1.84
N THR A 98 -1.56 -7.14 -1.37
CA THR A 98 -1.50 -8.35 -0.54
C THR A 98 -1.62 -8.07 0.96
N PHE A 99 -1.59 -6.81 1.40
CA PHE A 99 -1.90 -6.46 2.78
C PHE A 99 -3.36 -6.85 3.12
N PRO A 100 -3.66 -7.45 4.29
CA PRO A 100 -2.77 -7.70 5.43
C PRO A 100 -2.05 -9.05 5.41
N PHE A 101 -2.02 -9.81 4.32
CA PHE A 101 -1.45 -11.16 4.24
C PHE A 101 0.04 -11.18 3.82
N TRP A 102 0.88 -10.39 4.49
CA TRP A 102 2.32 -10.48 4.31
C TRP A 102 2.92 -11.56 5.20
N ASP A 103 3.90 -12.33 4.71
CA ASP A 103 4.58 -13.36 5.51
C ASP A 103 5.13 -12.82 6.85
N TYR A 104 5.49 -11.53 6.89
CA TYR A 104 5.84 -10.80 8.11
C TYR A 104 4.77 -10.95 9.23
N PHE A 105 3.49 -10.83 8.88
CA PHE A 105 2.39 -10.88 9.85
C PHE A 105 2.06 -12.29 10.34
N LYS A 106 2.65 -13.35 9.77
CA LYS A 106 2.58 -14.70 10.36
C LYS A 106 3.22 -14.76 11.75
N LYS A 107 4.18 -13.87 12.03
CA LYS A 107 4.90 -13.79 13.32
C LYS A 107 4.60 -12.52 14.13
N ASN A 108 4.03 -11.49 13.49
CA ASN A 108 3.83 -10.16 14.08
C ASN A 108 2.34 -9.78 14.25
N LEU A 109 1.52 -10.71 14.75
CA LEU A 109 0.06 -10.55 14.85
C LEU A 109 -0.38 -9.38 15.76
N LYS A 110 0.39 -9.08 16.82
CA LYS A 110 0.08 -7.97 17.74
C LYS A 110 0.20 -6.60 17.06
N GLU A 111 1.15 -6.47 16.14
CA GLU A 111 1.34 -5.28 15.32
C GLU A 111 0.21 -5.18 14.29
N LEU A 112 -0.08 -6.27 13.58
CA LEU A 112 -1.17 -6.30 12.62
C LEU A 112 -2.51 -5.86 13.22
N LYS A 113 -2.82 -6.30 14.44
CA LYS A 113 -4.06 -5.92 15.15
C LYS A 113 -4.19 -4.40 15.34
N LYS A 114 -3.06 -3.68 15.46
CA LYS A 114 -3.04 -2.22 15.59
C LYS A 114 -3.21 -1.54 14.24
N GLU A 115 -2.62 -2.11 13.18
CA GLU A 115 -2.60 -1.53 11.85
C GLU A 115 -3.91 -1.73 11.08
N CYS A 116 -4.55 -2.90 11.19
CA CYS A 116 -5.72 -3.24 10.39
C CYS A 116 -6.92 -3.66 11.25
N ILE A 117 -7.91 -2.78 11.34
CA ILE A 117 -9.17 -3.04 12.05
C ILE A 117 -10.05 -4.11 11.38
N GLY A 118 -9.80 -4.41 10.10
CA GLY A 118 -10.52 -5.45 9.35
C GLY A 118 -9.99 -6.86 9.60
N VAL A 119 -8.96 -7.04 10.43
CA VAL A 119 -8.41 -8.36 10.73
C VAL A 119 -9.14 -9.00 11.89
N LYS A 120 -9.64 -10.22 11.67
CA LYS A 120 -10.29 -11.06 12.68
C LYS A 120 -9.43 -12.31 12.93
N PHE A 121 -8.84 -12.40 14.12
CA PHE A 121 -8.07 -13.57 14.53
C PHE A 121 -9.01 -14.74 14.85
N LEU A 122 -8.60 -15.94 14.44
CA LEU A 122 -9.31 -17.19 14.67
C LEU A 122 -8.92 -17.85 16.00
#